data_AF-A0A9E2CAI4-F1
#
_entry.id   AF-A0A9E2CAI4-F1
#
_cell.length_a   1.000
_cell.length_b   1.000
_cell.length_c   1.000
_cell.angle_alpha   90.00
_cell.angle_beta   90.00
_cell.angle_gamma   90.00
#
_symmetry.space_group_name_H-M   'P 1'
#
loop_
_entity.id
_entity.type
_entity.pdbx_description
1 polymer ?
#
loop_
_entity_poly.entity_id
_entity_poly.type
_entity_poly.pdbx_seq_one_letter_code
_entity_poly.pdbx_strand_id
1 'polypeptide(L)'
;MIHIIIVTFIFLLAGSFAAQAQNSQRDEEIIERLIRLETQMTAMDARVEARMTAMDSKFEIQMTAMNTRIDDLKGELKGDITDLRDLIYVVLGGIMTLICGLLAMMGYVMYDRRTAITPVVRKTKELEQGFDDERVVLRKVFKGYALVEPRFAEVLKTAGML
;
A
#
# COMPACT_ATOMS: atom_id res chain seq x y z
N MET A 1 86.50 65.40 46.25
CA MET A 1 86.13 63.97 46.02
C MET A 1 84.75 63.61 46.58
N ILE A 2 84.42 63.93 47.83
CA ILE A 2 83.12 63.58 48.46
C ILE A 2 81.89 64.10 47.68
N HIS A 3 81.90 65.36 47.22
CA HIS A 3 80.76 65.94 46.49
C HIS A 3 80.48 65.25 45.14
N ILE A 4 81.50 64.76 44.44
CA ILE A 4 81.32 64.04 43.17
C ILE A 4 80.61 62.71 43.40
N ILE A 5 80.97 62.00 44.48
CA ILE A 5 80.35 60.72 44.87
C ILE A 5 78.88 60.91 45.26
N ILE A 6 78.54 62.00 45.95
CA ILE A 6 77.15 62.30 46.34
C ILE A 6 76.30 62.60 45.10
N VAL A 7 76.81 63.39 44.16
CA VAL A 7 76.07 63.73 42.93
C VAL A 7 75.85 62.49 42.06
N THR A 8 76.86 61.63 41.91
CA THR A 8 76.69 60.37 41.18
C THR A 8 75.72 59.41 41.88
N PHE A 9 75.71 59.37 43.22
CA PHE A 9 74.77 58.56 43.99
C PHE A 9 73.32 59.05 43.87
N ILE A 10 73.09 60.37 43.89
CA ILE A 10 71.76 60.97 43.67
C ILE A 10 71.27 60.66 42.25
N PHE A 11 72.14 60.76 41.25
CA PHE A 11 71.77 60.46 39.87
C PHE A 11 71.40 58.97 39.69
N LEU A 12 72.09 58.07 40.40
CA LEU A 12 71.80 56.64 40.37
C LEU A 12 70.45 56.31 41.05
N LEU A 13 70.15 56.95 42.19
CA LEU A 13 68.84 56.83 42.86
C LEU A 13 67.70 57.41 42.01
N ALA A 14 67.91 58.55 41.35
CA ALA A 14 66.93 59.15 40.46
C ALA A 14 66.64 58.24 39.25
N GLY A 15 67.67 57.60 38.69
CA GLY A 15 67.52 56.62 37.60
C GLY A 15 66.68 55.41 38.01
N SER A 16 66.88 54.88 39.22
CA SER A 16 66.06 53.76 39.74
C SER A 16 64.59 54.15 39.96
N PHE A 17 64.32 55.35 40.46
CA PHE A 17 62.95 55.83 40.68
C PHE A 17 62.22 56.08 39.35
N ALA A 18 62.90 56.66 38.36
CA ALA A 18 62.34 56.85 37.01
C ALA A 18 62.05 55.52 36.31
N ALA A 19 62.94 54.53 36.42
CA ALA A 19 62.71 53.18 35.89
C ALA A 19 61.51 52.49 36.56
N GLN A 20 61.34 52.66 37.87
CA GLN A 20 60.21 52.08 38.61
C GLN A 20 58.88 52.77 38.29
N ALA A 21 58.87 54.09 38.14
CA ALA A 21 57.68 54.84 37.72
C ALA A 21 57.24 54.47 36.29
N GLN A 22 58.19 54.32 35.36
CA GLN A 22 57.91 53.90 33.99
C GLN A 22 57.37 52.45 33.94
N ASN A 23 57.88 51.56 34.78
CA ASN A 23 57.38 50.19 34.84
C ASN A 23 55.96 50.12 35.41
N SER A 24 55.67 50.90 36.46
CA SER A 24 54.32 51.00 37.05
C SER A 24 53.28 51.51 36.03
N GLN A 25 53.62 52.52 35.23
CA GLN A 25 52.72 53.01 34.17
C GLN A 25 52.47 51.98 33.07
N ARG A 26 53.49 51.20 32.70
CA ARG A 26 53.35 50.12 31.72
C ARG A 26 52.46 48.98 32.24
N ASP A 27 52.56 48.67 33.53
CA ASP A 27 51.72 47.64 34.16
C ASP A 27 50.24 48.07 34.22
N GLU A 28 49.96 49.34 34.51
CA GLU A 28 48.59 49.90 34.46
C GLU A 28 47.99 49.84 33.04
N GLU A 29 48.78 50.18 32.01
CA GLU A 29 48.34 50.09 30.61
C GLU A 29 48.05 48.64 30.18
N ILE A 30 48.86 47.69 30.64
CA ILE A 30 48.65 46.26 30.37
C ILE A 30 47.34 45.79 31.03
N ILE A 31 47.09 46.18 32.28
CA ILE A 31 45.85 45.82 33.00
C ILE A 31 44.63 46.39 32.28
N GLU A 32 44.66 47.63 31.83
CA GLU A 32 43.53 48.23 31.10
C GLU A 32 43.26 47.51 29.77
N ARG A 33 44.32 47.14 29.04
CA ARG A 33 44.20 46.35 27.81
C ARG A 33 43.63 44.95 28.08
N LEU A 34 44.02 44.30 29.18
CA LEU A 34 43.49 42.99 29.57
C LEU A 34 42.01 43.07 29.93
N ILE A 35 41.59 44.08 30.71
CA ILE A 35 40.18 44.31 31.05
C ILE A 35 39.36 44.57 29.78
N ARG A 36 39.90 45.35 28.83
CA ARG A 36 39.24 45.59 27.54
C ARG A 36 39.12 44.30 26.72
N LEU A 37 40.13 43.44 26.71
CA LEU A 37 40.07 42.16 26.01
C LEU A 37 39.06 41.20 26.65
N GLU A 38 39.03 41.12 27.98
CA GLU A 38 38.07 40.29 28.72
C GLU A 38 36.63 40.76 28.47
N THR A 39 36.39 42.08 28.47
CA THR A 39 35.07 42.65 28.13
C THR A 39 34.68 42.41 26.67
N GLN A 40 35.64 42.47 25.73
CA GLN A 40 35.38 42.10 24.34
C GLN A 40 35.09 40.61 24.16
N MET A 41 35.81 39.74 24.89
CA MET A 41 35.63 38.29 24.83
C MET A 41 34.27 37.88 25.40
N THR A 42 33.89 38.41 26.56
CA THR A 42 32.55 38.17 27.15
C THR A 42 31.42 38.68 26.26
N ALA A 43 31.58 39.85 25.62
CA ALA A 43 30.61 40.34 24.64
C ALA A 43 30.55 39.47 23.37
N MET A 44 31.66 38.87 22.96
CA MET A 44 31.72 37.93 21.84
C MET A 44 31.02 36.62 22.19
N ASP A 45 31.28 36.06 23.38
CA ASP A 45 30.63 34.83 23.85
C ASP A 45 29.10 35.01 23.90
N ALA A 46 28.62 36.11 24.47
CA ALA A 46 27.19 36.42 24.49
C ALA A 46 26.57 36.52 23.07
N ARG A 47 27.31 37.07 22.10
CA ARG A 47 26.86 37.14 20.69
C ARG A 47 26.86 35.76 20.02
N VAL A 48 27.84 34.92 20.32
CA VAL A 48 27.90 33.55 19.79
C VAL A 48 26.75 32.73 20.35
N GLU A 49 26.50 32.80 21.65
CA GLU A 49 25.38 32.10 22.31
C GLU A 49 24.02 32.56 21.76
N ALA A 50 23.82 33.86 21.59
CA ALA A 50 22.61 34.40 20.96
C ALA A 50 22.43 33.92 19.51
N ARG A 51 23.53 33.75 18.75
CA ARG A 51 23.48 33.21 17.38
C ARG A 51 23.20 31.71 17.36
N MET A 52 23.78 30.94 18.28
CA MET A 52 23.54 29.50 18.38
C MET A 52 22.08 29.24 18.76
N THR A 53 21.56 29.90 19.79
CA THR A 53 20.14 29.78 20.18
C THR A 53 19.18 30.18 19.06
N ALA A 54 19.47 31.25 18.32
CA ALA A 54 18.67 31.62 17.15
C ALA A 54 18.76 30.60 16.01
N MET A 55 19.90 29.94 15.83
CA MET A 55 20.10 28.90 14.83
C MET A 55 19.33 27.63 15.21
N ASP A 56 19.41 27.22 16.47
CA ASP A 56 18.68 26.07 17.01
C ASP A 56 17.17 26.26 16.84
N SER A 57 16.65 27.44 17.18
CA SER A 57 15.24 27.77 16.99
C SER A 57 14.82 27.72 15.52
N LYS A 58 15.63 28.24 14.60
CA LYS A 58 15.36 28.15 13.15
C LYS A 58 15.37 26.70 12.66
N PHE A 59 16.31 25.91 13.15
CA PHE A 59 16.41 24.50 12.78
C PHE A 59 15.20 23.71 13.28
N GLU A 60 14.76 23.94 14.52
CA GLU A 60 13.56 23.33 15.09
C GLU A 60 12.28 23.68 14.31
N ILE A 61 12.12 24.95 13.92
CA ILE A 61 11.00 25.40 13.09
C ILE A 61 11.03 24.70 11.72
N GLN A 62 12.20 24.65 11.07
CA GLN A 62 12.32 23.98 9.78
C GLN A 62 12.05 22.48 9.87
N MET A 63 12.56 21.83 10.90
CA MET A 63 12.36 20.39 11.12
C MET A 63 10.88 20.09 11.38
N THR A 64 10.22 20.89 12.21
CA THR A 64 8.77 20.77 12.47
C THR A 64 7.97 20.97 11.19
N ALA A 65 8.25 22.02 10.41
CA ALA A 65 7.57 22.28 9.14
C ALA A 65 7.79 21.15 8.13
N MET A 66 8.99 20.57 8.08
CA MET A 66 9.30 19.43 7.22
C MET A 66 8.53 18.18 7.66
N ASN A 67 8.48 17.90 8.96
CA ASN A 67 7.71 16.78 9.50
C ASN A 67 6.22 16.91 9.17
N THR A 68 5.63 18.09 9.35
CA THR A 68 4.23 18.34 8.97
C THR A 68 3.98 18.05 7.49
N ARG A 69 4.84 18.55 6.59
CA ARG A 69 4.73 18.27 5.15
C ARG A 69 4.84 16.78 4.83
N ILE A 70 5.74 16.07 5.51
CA ILE A 70 5.89 14.62 5.34
C ILE A 70 4.63 13.89 5.80
N ASP A 71 4.05 14.30 6.92
CA ASP A 71 2.84 13.68 7.46
C ASP A 71 1.62 13.96 6.58
N ASP A 72 1.49 15.17 6.04
CA ASP A 72 0.46 15.53 5.06
C ASP A 72 0.57 14.66 3.80
N LEU A 73 1.77 14.55 3.22
CA LEU A 73 2.02 13.70 2.04
C LEU A 73 1.74 12.22 2.31
N LYS A 74 2.08 11.72 3.51
CA LYS A 74 1.72 10.35 3.92
C LYS A 74 0.22 10.18 4.06
N GLY A 75 -0.48 11.19 4.57
CA GLY A 75 -1.93 11.21 4.68
C GLY A 75 -2.60 11.11 3.32
N GLU A 76 -2.22 11.96 2.38
CA GLU A 76 -2.71 11.96 0.99
C GLU A 76 -2.46 10.60 0.33
N LEU A 77 -1.22 10.11 0.36
CA LEU A 77 -0.86 8.83 -0.26
C LEU A 77 -1.64 7.64 0.35
N LYS A 78 -1.86 7.66 1.67
CA LYS A 78 -2.66 6.62 2.34
C LYS A 78 -4.13 6.71 1.93
N GLY A 79 -4.67 7.92 1.74
CA GLY A 79 -5.99 8.15 1.19
C GLY A 79 -6.12 7.54 -0.20
N ASP A 80 -5.23 7.93 -1.13
CA ASP A 80 -5.22 7.44 -2.50
C ASP A 80 -5.09 5.91 -2.58
N ILE A 81 -4.24 5.31 -1.76
CA ILE A 81 -4.09 3.85 -1.68
C ILE A 81 -5.38 3.19 -1.18
N THR A 82 -6.06 3.79 -0.21
CA THR A 82 -7.30 3.25 0.35
C THR A 82 -8.42 3.34 -0.68
N ASP A 83 -8.57 4.50 -1.33
CA ASP A 83 -9.57 4.72 -2.37
C ASP A 83 -9.36 3.79 -3.57
N LEU A 84 -8.11 3.62 -4.00
CA LEU A 84 -7.78 2.69 -5.07
C LEU A 84 -8.09 1.25 -4.67
N ARG A 85 -7.77 0.85 -3.43
CA ARG A 85 -8.05 -0.48 -2.93
C ARG A 85 -9.55 -0.74 -2.84
N ASP A 86 -10.32 0.23 -2.37
CA ASP A 86 -11.78 0.13 -2.28
C ASP A 86 -12.41 0.04 -3.68
N LEU A 87 -11.93 0.83 -4.64
CA LEU A 87 -12.35 0.72 -6.03
C LEU A 87 -12.04 -0.66 -6.61
N ILE A 88 -10.84 -1.19 -6.37
CA ILE A 88 -10.44 -2.54 -6.80
C ILE A 88 -11.37 -3.60 -6.18
N TYR A 89 -11.67 -3.51 -4.88
CA TYR A 89 -12.59 -4.43 -4.23
C TYR A 89 -14.01 -4.37 -4.82
N VAL A 90 -14.52 -3.16 -5.11
CA VAL A 90 -15.83 -2.99 -5.74
C VAL A 90 -15.84 -3.57 -7.15
N VAL A 91 -14.80 -3.31 -7.96
CA VAL A 91 -14.70 -3.83 -9.33
C VAL A 91 -14.58 -5.36 -9.34
N LEU A 92 -13.67 -5.93 -8.54
CA LEU A 92 -13.53 -7.39 -8.41
C LEU A 92 -14.80 -8.03 -7.86
N GLY A 93 -15.40 -7.44 -6.83
CA GLY A 93 -16.66 -7.91 -6.26
C GLY A 93 -17.79 -7.88 -7.29
N GLY A 94 -17.86 -6.83 -8.12
CA GLY A 94 -18.82 -6.71 -9.21
C GLY A 94 -18.63 -7.82 -10.26
N ILE A 95 -17.38 -8.04 -10.71
CA ILE A 95 -17.05 -9.09 -11.68
C ILE A 95 -17.41 -10.48 -11.13
N MET A 96 -17.05 -10.76 -9.88
CA MET A 96 -17.36 -12.05 -9.22
C MET A 96 -18.87 -12.24 -9.07
N THR A 97 -19.61 -11.18 -8.75
CA THR A 97 -21.08 -11.21 -8.68
C THR A 97 -21.70 -11.52 -10.05
N LEU A 98 -21.18 -10.92 -11.12
CA LEU A 98 -21.64 -11.19 -12.50
C LEU A 98 -21.36 -12.64 -12.91
N ILE A 99 -20.16 -13.15 -12.65
CA ILE A 99 -19.78 -14.54 -12.99
C ILE A 99 -20.63 -15.54 -12.18
N CYS A 100 -20.75 -15.35 -10.86
CA CYS A 100 -21.60 -16.19 -10.03
C CYS A 100 -23.07 -16.12 -10.47
N GLY A 101 -23.58 -14.94 -10.82
CA GLY A 101 -24.93 -14.76 -11.34
C GLY A 101 -25.16 -15.54 -12.64
N LEU A 102 -24.21 -15.46 -13.58
CA LEU A 102 -24.27 -16.22 -14.84
C LEU A 102 -24.23 -17.73 -14.62
N LEU A 103 -23.32 -18.23 -13.78
CA LEU A 103 -23.22 -19.65 -13.47
C LEU A 103 -24.46 -20.17 -12.74
N ALA A 104 -25.00 -19.39 -11.80
CA ALA A 104 -26.24 -19.72 -11.10
C ALA A 104 -27.43 -19.81 -12.08
N MET A 105 -27.55 -18.84 -13.01
CA MET A 105 -28.55 -18.87 -14.09
C MET A 105 -28.38 -20.09 -14.99
N MET A 106 -27.15 -20.40 -15.42
CA MET A 106 -26.86 -21.56 -16.28
C MET A 106 -27.24 -22.87 -15.57
N GLY A 107 -26.89 -22.99 -14.28
CA GLY A 107 -27.25 -24.13 -13.45
C GLY A 107 -28.77 -24.26 -13.28
N TYR A 108 -29.46 -23.14 -13.08
CA TYR A 108 -30.92 -23.10 -12.97
C TYR A 108 -31.61 -23.56 -14.27
N VAL A 109 -31.20 -23.05 -15.42
CA VAL A 109 -31.75 -23.44 -16.73
C VAL A 109 -31.49 -24.92 -17.02
N MET A 110 -30.30 -25.44 -16.70
CA MET A 110 -29.98 -26.85 -16.86
C MET A 110 -30.86 -27.73 -15.96
N TYR A 111 -31.16 -27.27 -14.74
CA TYR A 111 -32.05 -27.95 -13.81
C TYR A 111 -33.52 -27.95 -14.29
N ASP A 112 -34.01 -26.81 -14.79
CA ASP A 112 -35.37 -26.66 -15.33
C ASP A 112 -35.61 -27.62 -16.52
N ARG A 113 -34.66 -27.69 -17.46
CA ARG A 113 -34.77 -28.57 -18.63
C ARG A 113 -34.81 -30.07 -18.26
N ARG A 114 -34.04 -30.51 -17.25
CA ARG A 114 -34.11 -31.92 -16.79
C ARG A 114 -35.47 -32.24 -16.15
N THR A 115 -36.06 -31.27 -15.45
CA THR A 115 -37.37 -31.43 -14.83
C THR A 115 -38.49 -31.49 -15.88
N ALA A 116 -38.41 -30.70 -16.95
CA ALA A 116 -39.42 -30.65 -18.02
C ALA A 116 -39.41 -31.86 -18.99
N ILE A 117 -38.25 -32.46 -19.28
CA ILE A 117 -38.13 -33.55 -20.27
C ILE A 117 -38.52 -34.92 -19.70
N THR A 118 -38.38 -35.12 -18.39
CA THR A 118 -38.70 -36.38 -17.70
C THR A 118 -40.11 -36.91 -17.99
N PRO A 119 -41.20 -36.11 -17.91
CA PRO A 119 -42.54 -36.61 -18.23
C PRO A 119 -42.74 -36.91 -19.73
N VAL A 120 -42.07 -36.19 -20.62
CA VAL A 120 -42.19 -36.38 -22.07
C VAL A 120 -41.52 -37.69 -22.50
N VAL A 121 -40.32 -37.97 -21.99
CA VAL A 121 -39.61 -39.24 -22.23
C VAL A 121 -40.41 -40.43 -21.71
N ARG A 122 -41.10 -40.28 -20.58
CA ARG A 122 -41.96 -41.34 -20.04
C ARG A 122 -43.13 -41.64 -20.97
N LYS A 123 -43.84 -40.62 -21.45
CA LYS A 123 -44.98 -40.79 -22.37
C LYS A 123 -44.57 -41.40 -23.70
N THR A 124 -43.44 -40.98 -24.27
CA THR A 124 -42.95 -41.59 -25.52
C THR A 124 -42.58 -43.05 -25.34
N LYS A 125 -41.99 -43.42 -24.20
CA LYS A 125 -41.65 -44.81 -23.89
C LYS A 125 -42.88 -45.69 -23.67
N GLU A 126 -43.91 -45.16 -23.01
CA GLU A 126 -45.20 -45.84 -22.83
C GLU A 126 -45.93 -46.06 -24.18
N LEU A 127 -45.87 -45.07 -25.08
CA LEU A 127 -46.41 -45.20 -26.44
C LEU A 127 -45.65 -46.23 -27.28
N GLU A 128 -44.31 -46.19 -27.25
CA GLU A 128 -43.46 -47.13 -27.98
C GLU A 128 -43.69 -48.58 -27.52
N GLN A 129 -43.81 -48.80 -26.20
CA GLN A 129 -44.18 -50.11 -25.65
C GLN A 129 -45.58 -50.55 -26.08
N GLY A 130 -46.56 -49.64 -26.12
CA GLY A 130 -47.89 -49.95 -26.63
C GLY A 130 -47.88 -50.40 -28.10
N PHE A 131 -47.10 -49.72 -28.95
CA PHE A 131 -46.96 -50.11 -30.36
C PHE A 131 -46.23 -51.44 -30.54
N ASP A 132 -45.21 -51.74 -29.72
CA ASP A 132 -44.49 -53.01 -29.77
C ASP A 132 -45.38 -54.18 -29.33
N ASP A 133 -46.14 -54.02 -28.24
CA ASP A 133 -47.09 -55.03 -27.77
C ASP A 133 -48.17 -55.31 -28.81
N GLU A 134 -48.71 -54.27 -29.45
CA GLU A 134 -49.70 -54.41 -30.51
C GLU A 134 -49.12 -55.14 -31.73
N ARG A 135 -47.88 -54.82 -32.14
CA ARG A 135 -47.17 -55.52 -33.23
C ARG A 135 -46.96 -57.00 -32.93
N VAL A 136 -46.68 -57.37 -31.67
CA VAL A 136 -46.52 -58.77 -31.26
C VAL A 136 -47.86 -59.52 -31.35
N VAL A 137 -48.95 -58.90 -30.91
CA VAL A 137 -50.31 -59.49 -30.98
C VAL A 137 -50.74 -59.65 -32.44
N LEU A 138 -50.61 -58.61 -33.26
CA LEU A 138 -50.90 -58.65 -34.70
C LEU A 138 -50.13 -59.77 -35.40
N ARG A 139 -48.83 -59.91 -35.10
CA ARG A 139 -48.01 -61.00 -35.66
C ARG A 139 -48.53 -62.38 -35.28
N LYS A 140 -48.98 -62.58 -34.03
CA LYS A 140 -49.56 -63.84 -33.58
C LYS A 140 -50.88 -64.14 -34.30
N VAL A 141 -51.75 -63.15 -34.44
CA VAL A 141 -53.04 -63.28 -35.13
C VAL A 141 -52.83 -63.61 -36.62
N PHE A 142 -51.92 -62.90 -37.30
CA PHE A 142 -51.61 -63.17 -38.70
C PHE A 142 -50.97 -64.54 -38.93
N LYS A 143 -50.12 -65.02 -38.01
CA LYS A 143 -49.59 -66.40 -38.05
C LYS A 143 -50.68 -67.45 -37.86
N GLY A 144 -51.66 -67.20 -36.98
CA GLY A 144 -52.82 -68.07 -36.80
C GLY A 144 -53.70 -68.13 -38.06
N TYR A 145 -53.95 -66.99 -38.70
CA TYR A 145 -54.73 -66.92 -39.95
C TYR A 145 -54.00 -67.52 -41.17
N ALA A 146 -52.68 -67.42 -41.24
CA ALA A 146 -51.88 -68.02 -42.31
C ALA A 146 -51.95 -69.56 -42.34
N LEU A 147 -52.31 -70.20 -41.23
CA LEU A 147 -52.54 -71.66 -41.17
C LEU A 147 -53.90 -72.06 -41.78
N VAL A 148 -54.84 -71.13 -41.89
CA VAL A 148 -56.20 -71.37 -42.39
C VAL A 148 -56.29 -71.12 -43.90
N GLU A 149 -55.47 -70.21 -44.45
CA GLU A 149 -55.52 -69.83 -45.86
C GLU A 149 -54.14 -69.85 -46.57
N PRO A 150 -53.90 -70.79 -47.51
CA PRO A 150 -52.57 -71.00 -48.11
C PRO A 150 -52.08 -69.84 -48.98
N ARG A 151 -52.98 -69.05 -49.57
CA ARG A 151 -52.62 -67.83 -50.32
C ARG A 151 -52.12 -66.69 -49.41
N PHE A 152 -52.59 -66.64 -48.17
CA PHE A 152 -52.19 -65.61 -47.21
C PHE A 152 -50.79 -65.88 -46.62
N ALA A 153 -50.40 -67.15 -46.54
CA ALA A 153 -49.07 -67.56 -46.11
C ALA A 153 -47.96 -67.09 -47.07
N GLU A 154 -48.21 -67.10 -48.39
CA GLU A 154 -47.25 -66.57 -49.38
C GLU A 154 -47.07 -65.06 -49.21
N VAL A 155 -48.15 -64.31 -48.98
CA VAL A 155 -48.10 -62.86 -48.76
C VAL A 155 -47.33 -62.51 -47.48
N LEU A 156 -47.51 -63.27 -46.39
CA LEU A 156 -46.74 -63.06 -45.16
C LEU A 156 -45.24 -63.36 -45.33
N LYS A 157 -44.88 -64.34 -46.16
CA LYS A 157 -43.49 -64.71 -46.46
C LYS A 157 -42.78 -63.61 -47.26
N THR A 158 -43.47 -62.97 -48.20
CA THR A 158 -42.93 -61.82 -48.95
C THR A 158 -42.81 -60.57 -48.07
N ALA A 159 -43.70 -60.39 -47.09
CA ALA A 159 -43.64 -59.29 -46.14
C ALA A 159 -42.61 -59.47 -45.00
N GLY A 160 -41.87 -60.59 -44.97
CA GLY A 160 -40.81 -60.87 -43.99
C GLY A 160 -41.31 -61.15 -42.57
N MET A 161 -42.59 -61.55 -42.41
CA MET A 161 -43.22 -61.81 -41.11
C MET A 161 -43.29 -63.31 -40.74
N LEU A 162 -42.74 -64.18 -41.59
CA LEU A 162 -42.59 -65.63 -41.39
C LEU A 162 -41.12 -66.05 -41.44
#